data_AF-A0A3M1XR13-F1
#
_entry.id   AF-A0A3M1XR13-F1
#
_cell.length_a   1.000
_cell.length_b   1.000
_cell.length_c   1.000
_cell.angle_alpha   90.00
_cell.angle_beta   90.00
_cell.angle_gamma   90.00
#
_symmetry.space_group_name_H-M   'P 1'
#
loop_
_entity.id
_entity.type
_entity.pdbx_description
1 polymer ?
#
loop_
_entity_poly.entity_id
_entity_poly.type
_entity_poly.pdbx_seq_one_letter_code
_entity_poly.pdbx_strand_id
1 'polypeptide(L)'
;TAKQGKLMVREFYQGRAQQLTLLFDNTPYEDRKSFERAVSLAASICYRAITYGYPLRLITCKKTIPFGTGMEQLFKCLDLLAIIKMEREINCQREELAKGAVVAILSSPYSPFSQVTLEAQKVYYANRL
;
A
#
# COMPACT_ATOMS: atom_id res chain seq x y z
N THR A 1 -11.98 -24.84 22.56
CA THR A 1 -10.79 -24.04 22.97
C THR A 1 -9.95 -23.78 21.72
N ALA A 2 -9.90 -22.52 21.29
CA ALA A 2 -9.48 -22.10 19.95
C ALA A 2 -7.95 -22.15 19.71
N LYS A 3 -7.58 -22.60 18.51
CA LYS A 3 -6.21 -22.84 18.02
C LYS A 3 -5.37 -21.56 17.91
N GLN A 4 -4.16 -21.58 18.46
CA GLN A 4 -3.08 -20.63 18.17
C GLN A 4 -2.65 -20.75 16.70
N GLY A 5 -2.98 -19.76 15.88
CA GLY A 5 -2.33 -19.55 14.58
C GLY A 5 -1.07 -18.73 14.79
N LYS A 6 0.10 -19.39 14.82
CA LYS A 6 1.41 -18.71 14.80
C LYS A 6 1.50 -17.90 13.50
N LEU A 7 1.59 -16.58 13.61
CA LEU A 7 1.97 -15.70 12.51
C LEU A 7 3.39 -16.08 12.08
N MET A 8 3.54 -16.73 10.93
CA MET A 8 4.86 -16.92 10.31
C MET A 8 5.29 -15.59 9.69
N VAL A 9 6.11 -14.83 10.42
CA VAL A 9 6.85 -13.69 9.86
C VAL A 9 8.03 -14.27 9.09
N ARG A 10 7.98 -14.22 7.76
CA ARG A 10 9.13 -14.53 6.89
C ARG A 10 10.13 -13.37 6.99
N GLU A 11 11.09 -13.49 7.89
CA GLU A 11 12.28 -12.65 7.91
C GLU A 11 13.17 -13.01 6.72
N PHE A 12 13.22 -12.14 5.70
CA PHE A 12 14.23 -12.24 4.63
C PHE A 12 15.35 -11.23 4.88
N TYR A 13 16.51 -11.79 5.26
CA TYR A 13 17.79 -11.14 5.51
C TYR A 13 18.37 -10.43 4.26
N GLN A 14 18.87 -9.22 4.51
CA GLN A 14 20.09 -8.54 4.03
C GLN A 14 20.64 -8.82 2.60
N GLY A 15 20.75 -7.76 1.78
CA GLY A 15 21.69 -7.72 0.65
C GLY A 15 21.42 -6.68 -0.45
N ARG A 16 20.18 -6.19 -0.60
CA ARG A 16 19.81 -5.08 -1.49
C ARG A 16 18.89 -4.15 -0.72
N ALA A 17 18.97 -2.84 -0.98
CA ALA A 17 17.93 -1.92 -0.52
C ALA A 17 16.58 -2.47 -1.04
N GLN A 18 15.78 -3.07 -0.14
CA GLN A 18 14.52 -3.68 -0.54
C GLN A 18 13.64 -2.56 -1.06
N GLN A 19 13.31 -2.61 -2.35
CA GLN A 19 12.36 -1.67 -2.93
C GLN A 19 10.98 -1.97 -2.33
N LEU A 20 10.25 -0.93 -1.94
CA LEU A 20 8.91 -1.03 -1.38
C LEU A 20 7.89 -0.54 -2.43
N THR A 21 6.95 -1.38 -2.79
CA THR A 21 5.72 -0.99 -3.48
C THR A 21 4.62 -0.86 -2.45
N LEU A 22 4.09 0.34 -2.29
CA LEU A 22 2.85 0.59 -1.57
C LEU A 22 1.69 0.63 -2.57
N LEU A 23 0.73 -0.25 -2.38
CA LEU A 23 -0.50 -0.28 -3.14
C LEU A 23 -1.62 0.29 -2.27
N PHE A 24 -2.29 1.33 -2.77
CA PHE A 24 -3.38 1.99 -2.08
C PHE A 24 -4.66 1.90 -2.91
N ASP A 25 -5.65 1.22 -2.34
CA ASP A 25 -6.97 1.07 -2.90
C ASP A 25 -7.88 2.24 -2.48
N ASN A 26 -8.42 2.96 -3.46
CA ASN A 26 -9.37 4.03 -3.24
C ASN A 26 -10.81 3.69 -3.67
N THR A 27 -11.15 2.39 -3.76
CA THR A 27 -12.55 1.94 -3.96
C THR A 27 -13.47 2.44 -2.84
N PRO A 28 -14.81 2.44 -3.02
CA PRO A 28 -15.72 3.04 -2.07
C PRO A 28 -15.63 2.36 -0.70
N TYR A 29 -15.48 3.19 0.34
CA TYR A 29 -15.50 2.75 1.72
C TYR A 29 -16.91 2.89 2.28
N GLU A 30 -17.29 1.98 3.18
CA GLU A 30 -18.56 2.07 3.92
C GLU A 30 -18.60 3.34 4.79
N ASP A 31 -17.44 3.76 5.30
CA ASP A 31 -17.32 4.97 6.11
C ASP A 31 -16.10 5.83 5.72
N ARG A 32 -16.29 7.16 5.76
CA ARG A 32 -15.26 8.14 5.41
C ARG A 32 -14.07 8.11 6.38
N LYS A 33 -14.27 7.79 7.66
CA LYS A 33 -13.19 7.83 8.67
C LYS A 33 -12.15 6.75 8.41
N SER A 34 -12.57 5.55 8.01
CA SER A 34 -11.71 4.43 7.63
C SER A 34 -10.87 4.78 6.41
N PHE A 35 -11.45 5.48 5.42
CA PHE A 35 -10.69 6.00 4.28
C PHE A 35 -9.59 6.97 4.73
N GLU A 36 -9.91 7.98 5.54
CA GLU A 36 -8.92 8.96 6.01
C GLU A 36 -7.81 8.29 6.86
N ARG A 37 -8.14 7.27 7.65
CA ARG A 37 -7.15 6.46 8.37
C ARG A 37 -6.25 5.67 7.43
N ALA A 38 -6.82 5.09 6.37
CA ALA A 38 -6.06 4.37 5.36
C ALA A 38 -5.08 5.32 4.63
N VAL A 39 -5.53 6.52 4.26
CA VAL A 39 -4.67 7.56 3.67
C VAL A 39 -3.56 7.95 4.65
N SER A 40 -3.88 8.15 5.92
CA SER A 40 -2.91 8.48 6.97
C SER A 40 -1.87 7.38 7.19
N LEU A 41 -2.30 6.12 7.16
CA LEU A 41 -1.41 4.96 7.24
C LEU A 41 -0.50 4.88 6.02
N ALA A 42 -1.05 5.08 4.82
CA ALA A 42 -0.28 5.11 3.57
C ALA A 42 0.82 6.17 3.64
N ALA A 43 0.48 7.39 4.04
CA ALA A 43 1.42 8.48 4.24
C ALA A 43 2.51 8.13 5.27
N SER A 44 2.12 7.49 6.38
CA SER A 44 3.05 7.05 7.42
C SER A 44 4.03 5.98 6.94
N ILE A 45 3.56 5.05 6.10
CA ILE A 45 4.42 4.03 5.47
C ILE A 45 5.37 4.68 4.48
N CYS A 46 4.88 5.61 3.64
CA CYS A 46 5.73 6.36 2.71
C CYS A 46 6.86 7.08 3.45
N TYR A 47 6.52 7.80 4.52
CA TYR A 47 7.49 8.52 5.36
C TYR A 47 8.54 7.55 5.91
N ARG A 48 8.12 6.47 6.60
CA ARG A 48 9.05 5.49 7.17
C ARG A 48 9.94 4.86 6.11
N ALA A 49 9.38 4.45 4.97
CA ALA A 49 10.14 3.82 3.90
C ALA A 49 11.28 4.72 3.40
N ILE A 50 10.97 6.00 3.13
CA ILE A 50 11.94 6.99 2.68
C ILE A 50 12.97 7.30 3.78
N THR A 51 12.53 7.45 5.04
CA THR A 51 13.44 7.69 6.18
C THR A 51 14.46 6.56 6.36
N TYR A 52 14.06 5.31 6.11
CA TYR A 52 14.96 4.15 6.16
C TYR A 52 15.76 3.93 4.86
N GLY A 53 15.62 4.82 3.87
CA GLY A 53 16.37 4.73 2.60
C GLY A 53 15.85 3.68 1.63
N TYR A 54 14.64 3.17 1.82
CA TYR A 54 14.04 2.22 0.88
C TYR A 54 13.49 2.94 -0.36
N PRO A 55 13.85 2.52 -1.58
CA PRO A 55 13.20 3.03 -2.77
C PRO A 55 11.70 2.71 -2.74
N LEU A 56 10.87 3.73 -2.89
CA LEU A 56 9.41 3.63 -2.74
C LEU A 56 8.72 3.84 -4.09
N ARG A 57 7.76 2.99 -4.40
CA ARG A 57 6.78 3.12 -5.48
C ARG A 57 5.38 3.17 -4.86
N LEU A 58 4.53 4.10 -5.30
CA LEU A 58 3.13 4.19 -4.86
C LEU A 58 2.22 3.88 -6.05
N ILE A 59 1.36 2.90 -5.90
CA ILE A 59 0.37 2.51 -6.90
C ILE A 59 -1.02 2.77 -6.34
N THR A 60 -1.80 3.54 -7.07
CA THR A 60 -3.25 3.65 -6.90
C THR A 60 -3.91 3.13 -8.18
N CYS A 61 -5.23 3.00 -8.20
CA CYS A 61 -5.89 2.52 -9.43
C CYS A 61 -5.73 3.46 -10.63
N LYS A 62 -5.60 4.77 -10.39
CA LYS A 62 -5.49 5.77 -11.47
C LYS A 62 -4.07 6.22 -11.77
N LYS A 63 -3.17 6.13 -10.79
CA LYS A 63 -1.84 6.71 -10.93
C LYS A 63 -0.80 5.85 -10.24
N THR A 64 0.33 5.72 -10.92
CA THR A 64 1.53 5.10 -10.38
C THR A 64 2.62 6.16 -10.28
N ILE A 65 3.23 6.26 -9.10
CA ILE A 65 4.49 6.96 -8.91
C ILE A 65 5.57 5.89 -8.92
N PRO A 66 6.49 5.87 -9.90
CA PRO A 66 7.53 4.86 -10.02
C PRO A 66 8.51 4.90 -8.83
N PHE A 67 9.41 3.91 -8.75
CA PHE A 67 10.41 3.87 -7.69
C PHE A 67 11.26 5.14 -7.64
N GLY A 68 11.38 5.70 -6.45
CA GLY A 68 12.28 6.81 -6.16
C GLY A 68 12.75 6.77 -4.71
N THR A 69 13.66 7.66 -4.34
CA THR A 69 14.20 7.78 -2.99
C THR A 69 14.23 9.25 -2.55
N GLY A 70 14.51 9.50 -1.27
CA GLY A 70 14.67 10.84 -0.72
C GLY A 70 13.37 11.63 -0.58
N MET A 71 13.51 12.87 -0.10
CA MET A 71 12.38 13.72 0.27
C MET A 71 11.50 14.13 -0.92
N GLU A 72 12.07 14.31 -2.11
CA GLU A 72 11.30 14.61 -3.31
C GLU A 72 10.31 13.49 -3.64
N GLN A 73 10.73 12.23 -3.49
CA GLN A 73 9.84 11.08 -3.68
C GLN A 73 8.73 11.06 -2.63
N LEU A 74 9.06 11.34 -1.37
CA LEU A 74 8.06 11.45 -0.32
C LEU A 74 6.99 12.49 -0.66
N PHE A 75 7.39 13.70 -1.08
CA PHE A 75 6.44 14.76 -1.43
C PHE A 75 5.54 14.35 -2.60
N LYS A 76 6.08 13.73 -3.66
CA LYS A 76 5.27 13.19 -4.76
C LYS A 76 4.20 12.21 -4.26
N CYS A 77 4.57 11.32 -3.34
CA CYS A 77 3.63 10.37 -2.74
C CYS A 77 2.56 11.07 -1.88
N LEU A 78 2.97 12.03 -1.04
CA LEU A 78 2.04 12.78 -0.19
C LEU A 78 1.09 13.65 -1.00
N ASP A 79 1.56 14.31 -2.05
CA ASP A 79 0.73 15.11 -2.96
C ASP A 79 -0.34 14.26 -3.63
N LEU A 80 0.01 13.05 -4.09
CA LEU A 80 -0.95 12.11 -4.65
C LEU A 80 -1.99 11.65 -3.61
N LEU A 81 -1.54 11.34 -2.38
CA LEU A 81 -2.43 10.93 -1.30
C LEU A 81 -3.34 12.06 -0.82
N ALA A 82 -2.87 13.32 -0.84
CA ALA A 82 -3.65 14.47 -0.39
C ALA A 82 -4.84 14.78 -1.31
N ILE A 83 -4.73 14.48 -2.60
CA ILE A 83 -5.79 14.73 -3.59
C ILE A 83 -6.64 13.49 -3.87
N ILE A 84 -6.34 12.35 -3.24
CA ILE A 84 -7.01 11.09 -3.53
C ILE A 84 -8.45 11.13 -3.02
N LYS A 85 -9.37 10.61 -3.84
CA LYS A 85 -10.80 10.53 -3.51
C LYS A 85 -11.26 9.09 -3.58
N MET A 86 -12.31 8.78 -2.83
CA MET A 86 -13.04 7.52 -2.98
C MET A 86 -13.69 7.48 -4.36
N GLU A 87 -13.51 6.38 -5.09
CA GLU A 87 -14.03 6.23 -6.45
C GLU A 87 -14.77 4.91 -6.61
N ARG A 88 -15.96 4.97 -7.23
CA ARG A 88 -16.83 3.81 -7.46
C ARG A 88 -16.40 2.97 -8.65
N GLU A 89 -15.88 3.62 -9.68
CA GLU A 89 -15.48 2.96 -10.92
C GLU A 89 -13.96 2.89 -10.98
N ILE A 90 -13.47 1.69 -10.72
CA ILE A 90 -12.06 1.45 -10.54
C ILE A 90 -11.57 0.53 -11.66
N ASN A 91 -10.91 1.14 -12.64
CA ASN A 91 -10.17 0.43 -13.66
C ASN A 91 -8.68 0.48 -13.31
N CYS A 92 -8.25 -0.29 -12.29
CA CYS A 92 -6.85 -0.30 -11.88
C CYS A 92 -6.00 -0.91 -12.99
N GLN A 93 -4.97 -0.20 -13.44
CA GLN A 93 -3.98 -0.77 -14.35
C GLN A 93 -3.17 -1.84 -13.60
N ARG A 94 -3.17 -3.07 -14.13
CA ARG A 94 -2.72 -4.28 -13.43
C ARG A 94 -1.27 -4.68 -13.72
N GLU A 95 -0.63 -4.06 -14.70
CA GLU A 95 0.44 -4.74 -15.45
C GLU A 95 1.81 -4.82 -14.77
N GLU A 96 2.05 -4.23 -13.59
CA GLU A 96 3.33 -4.41 -12.87
C GLU A 96 3.22 -4.26 -11.33
N LEU A 97 2.25 -4.90 -10.69
CA LEU A 97 2.00 -4.70 -9.25
C LEU A 97 3.10 -5.28 -8.34
N ALA A 98 3.84 -6.29 -8.80
CA ALA A 98 4.73 -7.12 -7.97
C ALA A 98 6.24 -6.88 -8.17
N LYS A 99 6.72 -5.66 -7.89
CA LYS A 99 8.18 -5.39 -7.81
C LYS A 99 8.56 -5.05 -6.38
N GLY A 100 9.55 -5.77 -5.84
CA GLY A 100 10.05 -5.59 -4.48
C GLY A 100 9.09 -6.11 -3.40
N ALA A 101 9.23 -5.58 -2.18
CA ALA A 101 8.28 -5.82 -1.10
C ALA A 101 6.99 -5.04 -1.39
N VAL A 102 5.85 -5.72 -1.44
CA VAL A 102 4.53 -5.16 -1.65
C VAL A 102 3.77 -5.08 -0.32
N VAL A 103 3.33 -3.87 0.01
CA VAL A 103 2.37 -3.62 1.08
C VAL A 103 1.09 -3.11 0.43
N ALA A 104 -0.03 -3.75 0.72
CA ALA A 104 -1.34 -3.36 0.20
C ALA A 104 -2.21 -2.78 1.31
N ILE A 105 -2.87 -1.66 1.03
CA ILE A 105 -3.94 -1.09 1.85
C ILE A 105 -5.21 -1.18 1.02
N LEU A 106 -6.12 -2.07 1.41
CA LEU A 106 -7.33 -2.41 0.68
C LEU A 106 -8.57 -1.90 1.40
N SER A 107 -9.60 -1.53 0.63
CA SER A 107 -10.90 -1.17 1.21
C SER A 107 -11.64 -2.38 1.75
N SER A 108 -11.59 -3.48 1.00
CA SER A 108 -12.33 -4.71 1.27
C SER A 108 -11.58 -5.92 0.71
N PRO A 109 -11.89 -7.14 1.19
CA PRO A 109 -11.39 -8.39 0.61
C PRO A 109 -11.77 -8.59 -0.86
N TYR A 110 -12.83 -7.92 -1.32
CA TYR A 110 -13.34 -8.00 -2.70
C TYR A 110 -12.79 -6.89 -3.61
N SER A 111 -11.78 -6.17 -3.14
CA SER A 111 -11.09 -5.13 -3.92
C SER A 111 -10.60 -5.67 -5.28
N PRO A 112 -10.55 -4.81 -6.32
CA PRO A 112 -9.87 -5.11 -7.59
C PRO A 112 -8.41 -5.58 -7.42
N PHE A 113 -7.79 -5.31 -6.26
CA PHE A 113 -6.45 -5.74 -5.90
C PHE A 113 -6.39 -6.99 -5.02
N SER A 114 -7.50 -7.70 -4.85
CA SER A 114 -7.56 -8.97 -4.09
C SER A 114 -6.52 -9.99 -4.56
N GLN A 115 -6.19 -10.03 -5.84
CA GLN A 115 -5.15 -10.92 -6.38
C GLN A 115 -3.74 -10.58 -5.87
N VAL A 116 -3.47 -9.31 -5.58
CA VAL A 116 -2.18 -8.85 -5.04
C VAL A 116 -1.98 -9.29 -3.59
N THR A 117 -3.05 -9.67 -2.89
CA THR A 117 -2.96 -10.13 -1.49
C THR A 117 -2.08 -11.37 -1.33
N LEU A 118 -1.95 -12.20 -2.38
CA LEU A 118 -1.11 -13.39 -2.37
C LEU A 118 0.38 -13.07 -2.44
N GLU A 119 0.73 -11.95 -3.07
CA GLU A 119 2.11 -11.50 -3.29
C GLU A 119 2.54 -10.45 -2.26
N ALA A 120 1.58 -9.79 -1.62
CA ALA A 120 1.82 -8.81 -0.60
C ALA A 120 2.37 -9.44 0.68
N GLN A 121 3.52 -8.94 1.14
CA GLN A 121 4.10 -9.30 2.44
C GLN A 121 3.20 -8.82 3.58
N LYS A 122 2.44 -7.74 3.35
CA LYS A 122 1.47 -7.23 4.31
C LYS A 122 0.26 -6.64 3.61
N VAL A 123 -0.92 -6.99 4.12
CA VAL A 123 -2.20 -6.41 3.72
C VAL A 123 -2.84 -5.76 4.93
N TYR A 124 -3.27 -4.51 4.77
CA TYR A 124 -4.11 -3.78 5.71
C TYR A 124 -5.49 -3.60 5.09
N TYR A 125 -6.53 -3.81 5.88
CA TYR A 125 -7.90 -3.49 5.50
C TYR A 125 -8.35 -2.26 6.26
N ALA A 126 -8.83 -1.23 5.58
CA ALA A 126 -9.10 0.05 6.23
C ALA A 126 -10.15 -0.02 7.35
N ASN A 127 -11.14 -0.91 7.22
CA ASN A 127 -12.15 -1.15 8.25
C ASN A 127 -11.58 -1.79 9.53
N ARG A 128 -10.30 -2.16 9.55
CA ARG A 128 -9.59 -2.77 10.68
C ARG A 128 -8.40 -1.91 11.15
N LEU A 129 -8.34 -0.63 10.72
CA LEU A 129 -7.29 0.34 11.09
C LEU A 129 -7.67 1.22 12.29
#